data_AF-A0A9P9FFA2-F1
#
_entry.id   AF-A0A9P9FFA2-F1
#
_cell.length_a   1.000
_cell.length_b   1.000
_cell.length_c   1.000
_cell.angle_alpha   90.00
_cell.angle_beta   90.00
_cell.angle_gamma   90.00
#
_symmetry.space_group_name_H-M   'P 1'
#
loop_
_entity.id
_entity.type
_entity.pdbx_description
1 polymer ?
#
loop_
_entity_poly.entity_id
_entity_poly.type
_entity_poly.pdbx_seq_one_letter_code
_entity_poly.pdbx_strand_id
1 'polypeptide(L)'
;MAPKRPIEIADSAPEAKKAKHGFRVGPENLPDGPWRRKVTKIKKDLIHKAKVKKAYAKIKAREQQTASSGGDNEAQDKELVEKAEEQIHPTRKLMLADEDKAEENAVAREGTEGHGDGRRRRTRRPGYYDKQLQKANEKRTEAEERAQEYQRRREERERKLAERDRFKRAMAKTRDRDGNKKLGRESALLLDKVKRMISES
;
A
#
# COMPACT_ATOMS: atom_id res chain seq x y z
N MET A 1 19.33 -28.27 -62.05
CA MET A 1 19.00 -29.07 -60.84
C MET A 1 19.30 -28.21 -59.62
N ALA A 2 18.31 -27.89 -58.79
CA ALA A 2 18.51 -27.05 -57.61
C ALA A 2 19.03 -27.89 -56.42
N PRO A 3 20.07 -27.45 -55.68
CA PRO A 3 20.54 -28.17 -54.51
C PRO A 3 19.51 -28.04 -53.38
N LYS A 4 19.18 -29.18 -52.75
CA LYS A 4 18.29 -29.26 -51.59
C LYS A 4 18.89 -28.47 -50.42
N ARG A 5 18.12 -27.55 -49.84
CA ARG A 5 18.51 -26.80 -48.63
C ARG A 5 18.73 -27.79 -47.48
N PRO A 6 19.83 -27.68 -46.70
CA PRO A 6 20.00 -28.49 -45.51
C PRO A 6 18.93 -28.11 -44.49
N ILE A 7 18.30 -29.12 -43.89
CA ILE A 7 17.40 -28.95 -42.75
C ILE A 7 18.27 -28.49 -41.58
N GLU A 8 18.09 -27.23 -41.18
CA GLU A 8 18.63 -26.67 -39.93
C GLU A 8 18.16 -27.54 -38.76
N ILE A 9 19.05 -28.43 -38.33
CA ILE A 9 19.34 -28.85 -36.96
C ILE A 9 18.10 -28.87 -36.05
N ALA A 10 17.47 -30.05 -36.02
CA ALA A 10 16.63 -30.48 -34.92
C ALA A 10 17.49 -30.73 -33.67
N ASP A 11 17.93 -29.67 -32.99
CA ASP A 11 18.51 -29.76 -31.64
C ASP A 11 17.38 -29.84 -30.61
N SER A 12 16.73 -30.99 -30.60
CA SER A 12 15.90 -31.43 -29.49
C SER A 12 15.91 -32.95 -29.51
N ALA A 13 17.04 -33.53 -29.11
CA ALA A 13 17.09 -34.93 -28.72
C ALA A 13 15.90 -35.22 -27.80
N PRO A 14 15.12 -36.30 -28.01
CA PRO A 14 14.00 -36.60 -27.13
C PRO A 14 14.55 -36.90 -25.74
N GLU A 15 14.43 -35.96 -24.81
CA GLU A 15 14.82 -36.17 -23.42
C GLU A 15 14.17 -37.47 -22.92
N ALA A 16 15.01 -38.39 -22.47
CA ALA A 16 14.56 -39.67 -21.94
C ALA A 16 13.48 -39.41 -20.87
N LYS A 17 12.25 -39.88 -21.14
CA LYS A 17 11.10 -39.67 -20.26
C LYS A 17 11.43 -40.27 -18.90
N LYS A 18 11.68 -39.39 -17.92
CA LYS A 18 11.93 -39.80 -16.53
C LYS A 18 10.77 -40.67 -16.06
N ALA A 19 11.09 -41.80 -15.43
CA ALA A 19 10.08 -42.71 -14.90
C ALA A 19 9.11 -41.92 -14.02
N LYS A 20 7.82 -41.92 -14.40
CA LYS A 20 6.77 -41.22 -13.64
C LYS A 20 6.73 -41.84 -12.26
N HIS A 21 7.19 -41.08 -11.27
CA HIS A 21 7.14 -41.54 -9.89
C HIS A 21 5.67 -41.71 -9.50
N GLY A 22 5.32 -42.87 -8.92
CA GLY A 22 3.94 -43.18 -8.48
C GLY A 22 3.41 -42.14 -7.49
N PHE A 23 2.14 -42.27 -7.10
CA PHE A 23 1.47 -41.33 -6.20
C PHE A 23 2.18 -41.25 -4.84
N ARG A 24 3.11 -40.29 -4.69
CA ARG A 24 3.81 -39.96 -3.44
C ARG A 24 2.80 -39.32 -2.49
N VAL A 25 2.37 -40.06 -1.48
CA VAL A 25 1.58 -39.52 -0.37
C VAL A 25 2.56 -39.00 0.68
N GLY A 26 3.01 -37.76 0.49
CA GLY A 26 3.93 -37.10 1.40
C GLY A 26 3.69 -35.58 1.42
N PRO A 27 4.22 -34.85 2.41
CA PRO A 27 3.95 -33.42 2.61
C PRO A 27 4.22 -32.54 1.39
N GLU A 28 5.13 -32.98 0.51
CA GLU A 28 5.49 -32.38 -0.78
C GLU A 28 4.37 -32.43 -1.84
N ASN A 29 3.51 -33.45 -1.80
CA ASN A 29 2.49 -33.73 -2.81
C ASN A 29 1.05 -33.56 -2.29
N LEU A 30 0.88 -33.21 -1.01
CA LEU A 30 -0.39 -32.72 -0.51
C LEU A 30 -0.70 -31.37 -1.16
N PRO A 31 -1.97 -31.04 -1.44
CA PRO A 31 -2.33 -29.75 -2.01
C PRO A 31 -1.83 -28.66 -1.05
N ASP A 32 -0.67 -28.11 -1.41
CA ASP A 32 0.01 -27.12 -0.59
C ASP A 32 -0.98 -25.98 -0.39
N GLY A 33 -1.32 -25.71 0.86
CA GLY A 33 -2.55 -25.00 1.20
C GLY A 33 -2.66 -23.67 0.45
N PRO A 34 -3.87 -23.09 0.32
CA PRO A 34 -4.11 -21.88 -0.47
C PRO A 34 -3.12 -20.73 -0.19
N TRP A 35 -2.60 -20.65 1.03
CA TRP A 35 -1.59 -19.69 1.46
C TRP A 35 -0.20 -19.91 0.85
N ARG A 36 0.32 -21.13 0.79
CA ARG A 36 1.64 -21.40 0.20
C ARG A 36 1.64 -21.18 -1.32
N ARG A 37 0.53 -21.48 -1.99
CA ARG A 37 0.30 -21.11 -3.41
C ARG A 37 0.28 -19.60 -3.61
N LYS A 38 -0.37 -18.84 -2.73
CA LYS A 38 -0.34 -17.37 -2.78
C LYS A 38 1.06 -16.83 -2.58
N VAL A 39 1.81 -17.30 -1.59
CA VAL A 39 3.19 -16.86 -1.31
C VAL A 39 4.12 -17.17 -2.49
N THR A 40 4.04 -18.37 -3.06
CA THR A 40 4.84 -18.75 -4.24
C THR A 40 4.47 -17.92 -5.47
N LYS A 41 3.17 -17.63 -5.70
CA LYS A 41 2.71 -16.72 -6.76
C LYS A 41 3.26 -15.31 -6.56
N ILE A 42 3.10 -14.73 -5.37
CA ILE A 42 3.62 -13.40 -5.03
C ILE A 42 5.13 -13.32 -5.27
N LYS A 43 5.88 -14.34 -4.84
CA LYS A 43 7.33 -14.39 -5.06
C LYS A 43 7.69 -14.43 -6.55
N LYS A 44 7.00 -15.27 -7.34
CA LYS A 44 7.21 -15.35 -8.80
C LYS A 44 6.88 -14.02 -9.49
N ASP A 45 5.77 -13.36 -9.09
CA ASP A 45 5.35 -12.08 -9.64
C ASP A 45 6.35 -10.96 -9.32
N LEU A 46 6.90 -10.92 -8.10
CA LEU A 46 7.95 -9.97 -7.71
C LEU A 46 9.22 -10.15 -8.52
N ILE A 47 9.66 -11.41 -8.70
CA ILE A 47 10.83 -11.74 -9.52
C ILE A 47 10.60 -11.31 -10.97
N HIS A 48 9.41 -11.58 -11.53
CA HIS A 48 9.07 -11.20 -12.90
C HIS A 48 9.09 -9.68 -13.08
N LYS A 49 8.41 -8.93 -12.20
CA LYS A 49 8.42 -7.46 -12.21
C LYS A 49 9.84 -6.89 -12.13
N ALA A 50 10.70 -7.46 -11.29
CA ALA A 50 12.09 -7.04 -11.19
C ALA A 50 12.87 -7.31 -12.50
N LYS A 51 12.66 -8.46 -13.13
CA LYS A 51 13.27 -8.79 -14.44
C LYS A 51 12.80 -7.84 -15.54
N VAL A 52 11.50 -7.57 -15.62
CA VAL A 52 10.92 -6.63 -16.60
C VAL A 52 11.51 -5.23 -16.39
N LYS A 53 11.55 -4.73 -15.15
CA LYS A 53 12.16 -3.43 -14.85
C LYS A 53 13.64 -3.36 -15.24
N LYS A 54 14.42 -4.41 -14.98
CA LYS A 54 15.83 -4.48 -15.39
C LYS A 54 15.98 -4.47 -16.92
N ALA A 55 15.18 -5.26 -17.63
CA ALA A 55 15.21 -5.30 -19.09
C ALA A 55 14.79 -3.95 -19.69
N TYR A 56 13.73 -3.34 -19.17
CA TYR A 56 13.26 -2.03 -19.58
C TYR A 56 14.31 -0.94 -19.33
N ALA A 57 14.94 -0.92 -18.17
CA ALA A 57 16.02 0.01 -17.87
C ALA A 57 17.21 -0.13 -18.85
N LYS A 58 17.55 -1.37 -19.24
CA LYS A 58 18.60 -1.65 -20.22
C LYS A 58 18.25 -1.12 -21.62
N ILE A 59 17.00 -1.34 -22.07
CA ILE A 59 16.51 -0.83 -23.35
C ILE A 59 16.50 0.70 -23.34
N LYS A 60 15.93 1.32 -22.29
CA LYS A 60 15.86 2.76 -22.15
C LYS A 60 17.25 3.43 -22.14
N ALA A 61 18.22 2.82 -21.46
CA ALA A 61 19.60 3.32 -21.48
C ALA A 61 20.23 3.25 -22.88
N ARG A 62 19.98 2.15 -23.62
CA ARG A 62 20.43 2.01 -25.00
C ARG A 62 19.77 3.03 -25.93
N GLU A 63 18.46 3.24 -25.79
CA GLU A 63 17.69 4.22 -26.57
C GLU A 63 18.15 5.66 -26.30
N GLN A 64 18.42 6.00 -25.03
CA GLN A 64 18.96 7.31 -24.68
C GLN A 64 20.36 7.53 -25.24
N GLN A 65 21.23 6.51 -25.20
CA GLN A 65 22.55 6.57 -25.84
C GLN A 65 22.42 6.79 -27.35
N THR A 66 21.53 6.07 -28.02
CA THR A 66 21.29 6.25 -29.47
C THR A 66 20.65 7.60 -29.82
N ALA A 67 19.78 8.12 -28.96
CA ALA A 67 19.16 9.44 -29.14
C ALA A 67 20.15 10.59 -28.88
N SER A 68 21.05 10.44 -27.91
CA SER A 68 22.11 11.43 -27.67
C SER A 68 23.19 11.45 -28.74
N SER A 69 23.32 10.39 -29.54
CA SER A 69 24.26 10.33 -30.68
C SER A 69 23.68 10.83 -32.01
N GLY A 70 22.43 11.32 -32.03
CA GLY A 70 21.79 11.86 -33.23
C GLY A 70 20.88 13.04 -32.90
N GLY A 71 21.43 14.26 -32.89
CA GLY A 71 20.68 15.46 -32.58
C GLY A 71 21.37 16.73 -33.05
N ASP A 72 21.44 16.94 -34.37
CA ASP A 72 21.53 18.26 -35.00
C ASP A 72 20.18 18.56 -35.66
N ASN A 73 19.40 19.50 -35.11
CA ASN A 73 18.76 20.61 -35.83
C ASN A 73 17.75 21.36 -34.93
N GLU A 74 18.11 22.61 -34.64
CA GLU A 74 17.24 23.71 -34.24
C GLU A 74 16.44 24.19 -35.46
N ALA A 75 15.11 24.22 -35.40
CA ALA A 75 14.27 25.13 -36.19
C ALA A 75 12.79 24.94 -35.84
N GLN A 76 12.29 25.59 -34.79
CA GLN A 76 10.85 25.84 -34.63
C GLN A 76 10.58 26.87 -33.51
N ASP A 77 11.01 28.10 -33.72
CA ASP A 77 10.61 29.25 -32.92
C ASP A 77 10.27 30.40 -33.88
N LYS A 78 8.97 30.59 -34.18
CA LYS A 78 8.42 31.87 -34.70
C LYS A 78 6.90 31.94 -34.91
N GLU A 79 6.11 30.87 -34.74
CA GLU A 79 4.66 30.87 -35.08
C GLU A 79 3.70 30.73 -33.87
N LEU A 80 4.10 31.13 -32.65
CA LEU A 80 3.32 30.89 -31.42
C LEU A 80 2.89 32.15 -30.63
N VAL A 81 3.09 33.36 -31.18
CA VAL A 81 2.90 34.60 -30.40
C VAL A 81 1.45 35.11 -30.37
N GLU A 82 0.62 34.86 -31.39
CA GLU A 82 -0.75 35.44 -31.44
C GLU A 82 -1.86 34.56 -30.83
N LYS A 83 -1.57 33.31 -30.42
CA LYS A 83 -2.57 32.39 -29.84
C LYS A 83 -2.50 32.26 -28.31
N ALA A 84 -1.65 33.07 -27.67
CA ALA A 84 -1.25 32.93 -26.27
C ALA A 84 -2.13 33.70 -25.27
N GLU A 85 -3.07 34.54 -25.72
CA GLU A 85 -3.87 35.38 -24.81
C GLU A 85 -5.10 34.67 -24.22
N GLU A 86 -5.59 33.56 -24.82
CA GLU A 86 -6.80 32.87 -24.35
C GLU A 86 -6.55 31.57 -23.56
N GLN A 87 -5.29 31.13 -23.45
CA GLN A 87 -4.91 29.95 -22.65
C GLN A 87 -3.91 30.35 -21.58
N ILE A 88 -4.40 30.96 -20.50
CA ILE A 88 -3.59 31.22 -19.30
C ILE A 88 -3.06 29.88 -18.78
N HIS A 89 -1.76 29.66 -18.98
CA HIS A 89 -1.02 28.47 -18.56
C HIS A 89 -1.26 28.22 -17.05
N PRO A 90 -1.36 26.96 -16.58
CA PRO A 90 -1.59 26.64 -15.17
C PRO A 90 -0.61 27.34 -14.21
N THR A 91 0.63 27.57 -14.66
CA THR A 91 1.65 28.32 -13.93
C THR A 91 1.25 29.78 -13.66
N ARG A 92 0.59 30.45 -14.63
CA ARG A 92 0.13 31.83 -14.48
C ARG A 92 -1.11 31.94 -13.60
N LYS A 93 -1.97 30.91 -13.57
CA LYS A 93 -3.08 30.82 -12.60
C LYS A 93 -2.60 30.70 -11.16
N LEU A 94 -1.50 29.96 -10.93
CA LEU A 94 -0.86 29.87 -9.62
C LEU A 94 -0.29 31.23 -9.17
N MET A 95 0.35 31.97 -10.08
CA MET A 95 0.84 33.32 -9.75
C MET A 95 -0.28 34.30 -9.41
N LEU A 96 -1.37 34.31 -10.18
CA LEU A 96 -2.54 35.15 -9.87
C LEU A 96 -3.16 34.79 -8.52
N ALA A 97 -3.28 33.49 -8.20
CA ALA A 97 -3.81 33.06 -6.90
C ALA A 97 -2.89 33.40 -5.71
N ASP A 98 -1.57 33.46 -5.94
CA ASP A 98 -0.60 33.91 -4.95
C ASP A 98 -0.63 35.44 -4.77
N GLU A 99 -0.87 36.18 -5.85
CA GLU A 99 -1.08 37.64 -5.86
C GLU A 99 -2.38 38.01 -5.10
N ASP A 100 -3.51 37.36 -5.39
CA ASP A 100 -4.79 37.56 -4.69
C ASP A 100 -4.65 37.33 -3.17
N LYS A 101 -3.94 36.26 -2.76
CA LYS A 101 -3.65 35.99 -1.35
C LYS A 101 -2.72 37.01 -0.72
N ALA A 102 -1.78 37.56 -1.48
CA ALA A 102 -0.89 38.60 -0.99
C ALA A 102 -1.66 39.90 -0.73
N GLU A 103 -2.63 40.23 -1.60
CA GLU A 103 -3.52 41.38 -1.45
C GLU A 103 -4.47 41.21 -0.25
N GLU A 104 -5.11 40.05 -0.07
CA GLU A 104 -5.95 39.77 1.11
C GLU A 104 -5.18 39.93 2.43
N ASN A 105 -3.92 39.50 2.47
CA ASN A 105 -3.05 39.67 3.64
C ASN A 105 -2.56 41.11 3.85
N ALA A 106 -2.57 41.94 2.80
CA ALA A 106 -2.22 43.35 2.89
C ALA A 106 -3.37 44.17 3.50
N VAL A 107 -4.62 43.89 3.09
CA VAL A 107 -5.82 44.56 3.63
C VAL A 107 -6.04 44.24 5.12
N ALA A 108 -5.71 43.02 5.55
CA ALA A 108 -5.78 42.62 6.97
C ALA A 108 -4.77 43.33 7.90
N ARG A 109 -3.81 44.13 7.35
CA ARG A 109 -2.72 44.75 8.12
C ARG A 109 -2.89 46.25 8.38
N GLU A 110 -3.94 46.89 7.89
CA GLU A 110 -4.14 48.35 7.96
C GLU A 110 -4.52 48.90 9.36
N GLY A 111 -4.61 48.04 10.39
CA GLY A 111 -5.07 48.43 11.73
C GLY A 111 -4.02 48.43 12.86
N THR A 112 -2.72 48.26 12.60
CA THR A 112 -1.71 48.25 13.70
C THR A 112 -0.44 49.02 13.34
N GLU A 113 -0.36 50.24 13.87
CA GLU A 113 0.85 51.06 13.89
C GLU A 113 1.95 50.38 14.73
N GLY A 114 3.12 50.20 14.11
CA GLY A 114 4.28 49.58 14.73
C GLY A 114 5.39 49.37 13.70
N HIS A 115 6.05 50.46 13.30
CA HIS A 115 7.25 50.37 12.48
C HIS A 115 8.43 49.85 13.32
N GLY A 116 8.88 48.64 12.97
CA GLY A 116 10.10 48.03 13.45
C GLY A 116 10.34 46.76 12.63
N ASP A 117 11.46 46.73 11.91
CA ASP A 117 11.89 45.81 10.85
C ASP A 117 11.97 44.32 11.25
N GLY A 118 10.86 43.74 11.73
CA GLY A 118 10.78 42.38 12.29
C GLY A 118 9.97 41.39 11.48
N ARG A 119 9.17 41.86 10.50
CA ARG A 119 8.39 40.98 9.60
C ARG A 119 9.21 40.43 8.44
N ARG A 120 10.50 40.78 8.36
CA ARG A 120 11.52 40.20 7.47
C ARG A 120 12.38 39.13 8.16
N ARG A 121 11.93 38.52 9.27
CA ARG A 121 12.46 37.21 9.65
C ARG A 121 12.02 36.22 8.56
N ARG A 122 12.79 36.19 7.46
CA ARG A 122 12.83 35.12 6.48
C ARG A 122 12.60 33.85 7.26
N THR A 123 11.53 33.13 6.93
CA THR A 123 11.25 31.77 7.39
C THR A 123 12.59 31.09 7.66
N ARG A 124 12.94 30.94 8.95
CA ARG A 124 14.28 30.51 9.34
C ARG A 124 14.43 29.14 8.70
N ARG A 125 15.34 29.01 7.73
CA ARG A 125 15.55 27.74 7.02
C ARG A 125 15.70 26.68 8.10
N PRO A 126 14.92 25.57 8.05
CA PRO A 126 15.06 24.52 9.05
C PRO A 126 16.53 24.18 9.21
N GLY A 127 17.00 24.17 10.45
CA GLY A 127 18.35 23.76 10.80
C GLY A 127 18.66 22.37 10.22
N TYR A 128 19.95 22.06 10.10
CA TYR A 128 20.41 20.81 9.48
C TYR A 128 19.73 19.55 10.05
N TYR A 129 19.40 19.54 11.34
CA TYR A 129 18.76 18.42 12.04
C TYR A 129 17.24 18.55 12.20
N ASP A 130 16.62 19.69 11.88
CA ASP A 130 15.19 19.90 12.11
C ASP A 130 14.34 18.93 11.28
N LYS A 131 14.78 18.64 10.04
CA LYS A 131 14.16 17.62 9.18
C LYS A 131 14.30 16.21 9.76
N GLN A 132 15.37 15.93 10.51
CA GLN A 132 15.59 14.63 11.14
C GLN A 132 14.72 14.49 12.39
N LEU A 133 14.58 15.55 13.18
CA LEU A 133 13.67 15.59 14.34
C LEU A 133 12.21 15.46 13.91
N GLN A 134 11.79 16.14 12.84
CA GLN A 134 10.45 16.00 12.27
C GLN A 134 10.17 14.55 11.84
N LYS A 135 11.09 13.93 11.08
CA LYS A 135 10.96 12.52 10.68
C LYS A 135 10.97 11.56 11.87
N ALA A 136 11.70 11.88 12.93
CA ALA A 136 11.71 11.07 14.15
C ALA A 136 10.36 11.16 14.88
N ASN A 137 9.78 12.37 14.96
CA ASN A 137 8.47 12.60 15.54
C ASN A 137 7.37 11.91 14.73
N GLU A 138 7.38 12.03 13.39
CA GLU A 138 6.44 11.34 12.50
C GLU A 138 6.49 9.82 12.67
N LYS A 139 7.69 9.25 12.77
CA LYS A 139 7.84 7.80 13.02
C LYS A 139 7.33 7.40 14.40
N ARG A 140 7.51 8.26 15.40
CA ARG A 140 7.02 8.02 16.76
C ARG A 140 5.50 8.04 16.80
N THR A 141 4.86 9.04 16.18
CA THR A 141 3.39 9.12 16.10
C THR A 141 2.82 7.96 15.31
N GLU A 142 3.41 7.59 14.17
CA GLU A 142 2.95 6.43 13.38
C GLU A 142 3.08 5.11 14.18
N ALA A 143 4.15 4.95 14.97
CA ALA A 143 4.33 3.80 15.84
C ALA A 143 3.31 3.77 16.99
N GLU A 144 3.02 4.93 17.59
CA GLU A 144 2.01 5.08 18.66
C GLU A 144 0.60 4.80 18.12
N GLU A 145 0.23 5.33 16.95
CA GLU A 145 -1.05 5.06 16.29
C GLU A 145 -1.22 3.57 15.97
N ARG A 146 -0.18 2.95 15.39
CA ARG A 146 -0.15 1.50 15.13
C ARG A 146 -0.32 0.71 16.42
N ALA A 147 0.35 1.10 17.51
CA ALA A 147 0.22 0.44 18.80
C ALA A 147 -1.21 0.59 19.37
N GLN A 148 -1.82 1.77 19.25
CA GLN A 148 -3.19 2.01 19.67
C GLN A 148 -4.19 1.17 18.86
N GLU A 149 -4.02 1.04 17.55
CA GLU A 149 -4.87 0.16 16.73
C GLU A 149 -4.75 -1.31 17.18
N TYR A 150 -3.52 -1.77 17.42
CA TYR A 150 -3.28 -3.12 17.94
C TYR A 150 -3.92 -3.33 19.32
N GLN A 151 -3.84 -2.33 20.21
CA GLN A 151 -4.47 -2.38 21.53
C GLN A 151 -6.00 -2.45 21.40
N ARG A 152 -6.63 -1.61 20.59
CA ARG A 152 -8.09 -1.66 20.34
C ARG A 152 -8.53 -3.03 19.83
N ARG A 153 -7.86 -3.56 18.79
CA ARG A 153 -8.15 -4.91 18.26
C ARG A 153 -7.89 -6.02 19.29
N ARG A 154 -6.93 -5.83 20.19
CA ARG A 154 -6.66 -6.78 21.28
C ARG A 154 -7.75 -6.73 22.35
N GLU A 155 -8.14 -5.54 22.80
CA GLU A 155 -9.20 -5.32 23.77
C GLU A 155 -10.54 -5.85 23.27
N GLU A 156 -10.89 -5.64 22.00
CA GLU A 156 -12.10 -6.22 21.40
C GLU A 156 -12.08 -7.75 21.44
N ARG A 157 -10.93 -8.36 21.11
CA ARG A 157 -10.78 -9.82 21.19
C ARG A 157 -10.84 -10.31 22.64
N GLU A 158 -10.21 -9.61 23.57
CA GLU A 158 -10.23 -9.94 25.00
C GLU A 158 -11.64 -9.80 25.58
N ARG A 159 -12.41 -8.77 25.21
CA ARG A 159 -13.82 -8.62 25.60
C ARG A 159 -14.66 -9.78 25.08
N LYS A 160 -14.54 -10.14 23.79
CA LYS A 160 -15.24 -11.30 23.21
C LYS A 160 -14.87 -12.62 23.89
N LEU A 161 -13.59 -12.83 24.20
CA LEU A 161 -13.12 -14.02 24.91
C LEU A 161 -13.64 -14.04 26.35
N ALA A 162 -13.59 -12.91 27.06
CA ALA A 162 -14.08 -12.80 28.43
C ALA A 162 -15.60 -13.03 28.52
N GLU A 163 -16.38 -12.49 27.59
CA GLU A 163 -17.82 -12.75 27.50
C GLU A 163 -18.10 -14.24 27.24
N ARG A 164 -17.37 -14.85 26.30
CA ARG A 164 -17.47 -16.28 26.03
C ARG A 164 -17.12 -17.11 27.25
N ASP A 165 -16.07 -16.75 27.98
CA ASP A 165 -15.62 -17.49 29.15
C ASP A 165 -16.57 -17.29 30.34
N ARG A 166 -17.13 -16.09 30.51
CA ARG A 166 -18.23 -15.84 31.47
C ARG A 166 -19.45 -16.70 31.14
N PHE A 167 -19.86 -16.75 29.87
CA PHE A 167 -20.97 -17.58 29.40
C PHE A 167 -20.69 -19.08 29.63
N LYS A 168 -19.49 -19.55 29.26
CA LYS A 168 -19.06 -20.93 29.53
C LYS A 168 -19.07 -21.28 31.01
N ARG A 169 -18.56 -20.38 31.87
CA ARG A 169 -18.60 -20.56 33.33
C ARG A 169 -20.03 -20.61 33.85
N ALA A 170 -20.93 -19.78 33.34
CA ALA A 170 -22.34 -19.81 33.70
C ALA A 170 -23.02 -21.12 33.27
N MET A 171 -22.79 -21.59 32.04
CA MET A 171 -23.27 -22.88 31.53
C MET A 171 -22.64 -24.09 32.25
N ALA A 172 -21.42 -23.96 32.76
CA ALA A 172 -20.82 -25.01 33.59
C ALA A 172 -21.55 -25.14 34.94
N LYS A 173 -22.00 -24.02 35.52
CA LYS A 173 -22.75 -23.98 36.79
C LYS A 173 -24.17 -24.54 36.69
N THR A 174 -24.70 -24.72 35.49
CA THR A 174 -26.02 -25.32 35.29
C THR A 174 -25.98 -26.84 35.24
N ARG A 175 -24.77 -27.43 35.20
CA ARG A 175 -24.59 -28.88 35.22
C ARG A 175 -24.51 -29.38 36.66
N ASP A 176 -25.15 -30.52 36.89
CA ASP A 176 -25.11 -31.21 38.18
C ASP A 176 -23.81 -31.97 38.39
N ARG A 177 -23.61 -32.46 39.63
CA ARG A 177 -22.47 -33.32 39.99
C ARG A 177 -22.39 -34.57 39.10
N ASP A 178 -23.55 -35.11 38.71
CA ASP A 178 -23.67 -36.25 37.78
C ASP A 178 -23.54 -35.85 36.30
N GLY A 179 -23.34 -34.55 36.00
CA GLY A 179 -23.20 -34.03 34.64
C GLY A 179 -24.53 -33.79 33.90
N ASN A 180 -25.67 -34.04 34.55
CA ASN A 180 -26.99 -33.74 34.01
C ASN A 180 -27.22 -32.23 33.92
N LYS A 181 -27.95 -31.81 32.87
CA LYS A 181 -28.23 -30.39 32.60
C LYS A 181 -29.48 -29.94 33.35
N LYS A 182 -29.39 -28.85 34.14
CA LYS A 182 -30.57 -28.22 34.76
C LYS A 182 -31.22 -27.25 33.78
N LEU A 183 -32.20 -27.75 33.03
CA LEU A 183 -32.91 -27.00 31.98
C LEU A 183 -33.45 -25.64 32.46
N GLY A 184 -33.95 -25.54 33.69
CA GLY A 184 -34.46 -24.27 34.23
C GLY A 184 -33.40 -23.19 34.45
N ARG A 185 -32.13 -23.57 34.69
CA ARG A 185 -31.02 -22.61 34.81
C ARG A 185 -30.38 -22.30 33.46
N GLU A 186 -30.37 -23.29 32.55
CA GLU A 186 -29.84 -23.13 31.19
C GLU A 186 -30.76 -22.28 30.31
N SER A 187 -32.08 -22.45 30.44
CA SER A 187 -33.07 -21.73 29.65
C SER A 187 -32.91 -20.23 29.79
N ALA A 188 -32.74 -19.71 31.02
CA ALA A 188 -32.51 -18.28 31.26
C ALA A 188 -31.25 -17.75 30.55
N LEU A 189 -30.12 -18.46 30.66
CA LEU A 189 -28.86 -18.04 30.02
C LEU A 189 -28.95 -18.09 28.48
N LEU A 190 -29.65 -19.07 27.94
CA LEU A 190 -29.86 -19.20 26.49
C LEU A 190 -30.82 -18.14 25.97
N LEU A 191 -31.88 -17.81 26.73
CA LEU A 191 -32.81 -16.73 26.40
C LEU A 191 -32.10 -15.37 26.36
N ASP A 192 -31.25 -15.07 27.35
CA ASP A 192 -30.44 -13.83 27.35
C ASP A 192 -29.51 -13.73 26.13
N LYS A 193 -28.92 -14.86 25.72
CA LYS A 193 -28.09 -14.91 24.52
C LYS A 193 -28.91 -14.66 23.25
N VAL A 194 -30.10 -15.27 23.13
CA VAL A 194 -31.02 -15.04 22.00
C VAL A 194 -31.48 -13.58 21.96
N LYS A 195 -31.84 -13.00 23.11
CA LYS A 195 -32.21 -11.59 23.21
C LYS A 195 -31.10 -10.66 22.72
N ARG A 196 -29.83 -10.94 23.06
CA ARG A 196 -28.68 -10.18 22.54
C ARG A 196 -28.52 -10.33 21.02
N MET A 197 -28.62 -11.54 20.48
CA MET A 197 -28.53 -11.76 19.04
C MET A 197 -29.63 -11.03 18.27
N ILE A 198 -30.86 -10.98 18.82
CA ILE A 198 -31.98 -10.23 18.22
C ILE A 198 -31.74 -8.72 18.30
N SER A 199 -31.15 -8.20 19.37
CA SER A 199 -30.83 -6.76 19.47
C SER A 199 -29.65 -6.29 18.60
N GLU A 200 -28.78 -7.23 18.21
CA GLU A 200 -27.63 -6.97 17.33
C GLU A 200 -27.97 -7.15 15.84
N SER A 201 -29.17 -7.68 15.52
CA SER A 201 -29.71 -7.86 14.16
C SER A 201 -30.55 -6.66 13.74
#